data_AF-A0A7C9NA20-F1
#
_entry.id   AF-A0A7C9NA20-F1
#
_cell.length_a   1.000
_cell.length_b   1.000
_cell.length_c   1.000
_cell.angle_alpha   90.00
_cell.angle_beta   90.00
_cell.angle_gamma   90.00
#
_symmetry.space_group_name_H-M   'P 1'
#
loop_
_entity.id
_entity.type
_entity.pdbx_description
1 polymer ?
#
loop_
_entity_poly.entity_id
_entity_poly.type
_entity_poly.pdbx_seq_one_letter_code
_entity_poly.pdbx_strand_id
1 'polypeptide(L)'
;MAYSLADAQNHFYSWAACRAAQAGSAKAKRNELLGALQHSGAVQYLLRVPTPSPTSQEFDTMFYTWGERAIEFLEKKHNKKVSFGIAAKLISVYLKGAWVLHSVEDCSLARNIHPPIDSILLETIDRARGTTLSKTYKWQKLDRSNYETLMESLRKIAGSSPLWRLEEYWRP
;
A
#
# COMPACT_ATOMS: atom_id res chain seq x y z
N MET A 1 -13.17 22.58 17.00
CA MET A 1 -13.07 22.74 15.53
C MET A 1 -14.27 22.05 14.91
N ALA A 2 -14.88 22.64 13.88
CA ALA A 2 -15.96 22.00 13.14
C ALA A 2 -15.40 20.87 12.28
N TYR A 3 -16.12 19.76 12.18
CA TYR A 3 -15.78 18.63 11.31
C TYR A 3 -15.81 19.07 9.84
N SER A 4 -14.73 18.81 9.11
CA SER A 4 -14.54 19.25 7.72
C SER A 4 -14.65 18.09 6.72
N LEU A 5 -14.76 18.42 5.42
CA LEU A 5 -14.68 17.42 4.35
C LEU A 5 -13.33 16.68 4.36
N ALA A 6 -12.24 17.39 4.67
CA ALA A 6 -10.91 16.78 4.78
C ALA A 6 -10.85 15.73 5.91
N ASP A 7 -11.52 15.99 7.04
CA ASP A 7 -11.65 15.01 8.12
C ASP A 7 -12.42 13.78 7.67
N ALA A 8 -13.53 13.96 6.94
CA ALA A 8 -14.33 12.86 6.39
C ALA A 8 -13.56 11.99 5.40
N GLN A 9 -12.83 12.61 4.49
CA GLN A 9 -11.96 11.93 3.53
C GLN A 9 -10.87 11.13 4.25
N ASN A 10 -10.15 11.77 5.17
CA ASN A 10 -9.09 11.10 5.93
C ASN A 10 -9.61 9.92 6.76
N HIS A 11 -10.78 10.06 7.39
CA HIS A 11 -11.44 8.98 8.11
C HIS A 11 -11.76 7.81 7.17
N PHE A 12 -12.30 8.07 5.98
CA PHE A 12 -12.65 7.04 5.02
C PHE A 12 -11.42 6.28 4.52
N TYR A 13 -10.35 6.97 4.10
CA TYR A 13 -9.14 6.30 3.59
C TYR A 13 -8.44 5.50 4.68
N SER A 14 -8.38 6.04 5.90
CA SER A 14 -7.81 5.34 7.06
C SER A 14 -8.63 4.09 7.42
N TRP A 15 -9.96 4.19 7.40
CA TRP A 15 -10.85 3.06 7.64
C TRP A 15 -10.68 1.97 6.57
N ALA A 16 -10.70 2.34 5.28
CA ALA A 16 -10.53 1.41 4.17
C ALA A 16 -9.17 0.68 4.25
N ALA A 17 -8.10 1.42 4.53
CA ALA A 17 -6.77 0.89 4.72
C ALA A 17 -6.70 -0.15 5.85
N CYS A 18 -7.27 0.19 7.02
CA CYS A 18 -7.31 -0.74 8.15
C CYS A 18 -8.10 -2.01 7.80
N ARG A 19 -9.27 -1.89 7.15
CA ARG A 19 -10.10 -3.04 6.78
C ARG A 19 -9.40 -3.96 5.77
N ALA A 20 -8.75 -3.37 4.77
CA ALA A 20 -8.01 -4.10 3.76
C ALA A 20 -6.83 -4.89 4.36
N ALA A 21 -6.10 -4.31 5.31
CA ALA A 21 -5.01 -4.98 6.02
C ALA A 21 -5.51 -6.08 6.96
N GLN A 22 -6.65 -5.89 7.65
CA GLN A 22 -7.26 -6.91 8.52
C GLN A 22 -7.65 -8.19 7.78
N ALA A 23 -8.09 -8.08 6.52
CA ALA A 23 -8.40 -9.24 5.69
C ALA A 23 -7.19 -10.17 5.48
N GLY A 24 -5.97 -9.69 5.74
CA GLY A 24 -4.74 -10.45 5.61
C GLY A 24 -4.36 -11.33 6.80
N SER A 25 -5.30 -11.64 7.70
CA SER A 25 -5.01 -12.33 8.97
C SER A 25 -4.11 -11.52 9.91
N ALA A 26 -4.04 -10.19 9.74
CA ALA A 26 -3.50 -9.33 10.78
C ALA A 26 -4.33 -9.55 12.04
N LYS A 27 -3.78 -10.23 13.05
CA LYS A 27 -4.38 -10.34 14.39
C LYS A 27 -4.46 -8.98 15.12
N ALA A 28 -4.22 -7.89 14.39
CA ALA A 28 -4.25 -6.52 14.85
C ALA A 28 -5.65 -5.93 14.73
N LYS A 29 -6.10 -5.27 15.79
CA LYS A 29 -7.37 -4.54 15.81
C LYS A 29 -7.27 -3.28 14.95
N ARG A 30 -8.42 -2.73 14.56
CA ARG A 30 -8.48 -1.54 13.68
C ARG A 30 -7.73 -0.34 14.28
N ASN A 31 -7.88 -0.10 15.58
CA ASN A 31 -7.19 0.98 16.28
C ASN A 31 -5.66 0.76 16.34
N GLU A 32 -5.20 -0.47 16.45
CA GLU A 32 -3.77 -0.83 16.40
C GLU A 32 -3.18 -0.56 15.01
N LEU A 33 -3.91 -0.96 13.95
CA LEU A 33 -3.53 -0.68 12.56
C LEU A 33 -3.57 0.82 12.22
N LEU A 34 -4.54 1.55 12.75
CA LEU A 34 -4.59 3.01 12.62
C LEU A 34 -3.36 3.64 13.27
N GLY A 35 -2.98 3.19 14.47
CA GLY A 35 -1.74 3.62 15.12
C GLY A 35 -0.51 3.32 14.28
N ALA A 36 -0.42 2.13 13.69
CA ALA A 36 0.68 1.74 12.80
C ALA A 36 0.77 2.64 11.56
N LEU A 37 -0.37 2.93 10.91
CA LEU A 37 -0.44 3.84 9.78
C LEU A 37 0.04 5.25 10.16
N GLN A 38 -0.42 5.77 11.29
CA GLN A 38 -0.02 7.10 11.79
C GLN A 38 1.46 7.20 12.15
N HIS A 39 2.08 6.10 12.62
CA HIS A 39 3.51 6.06 12.97
C HIS A 39 4.42 5.66 11.80
N SER A 40 3.86 5.17 10.69
CA SER A 40 4.64 4.75 9.51
C SER A 40 5.45 5.89 8.90
N GLY A 41 4.93 7.12 8.91
CA GLY A 41 5.47 8.27 8.20
C GLY A 41 4.77 8.56 6.86
N ALA A 42 3.97 7.63 6.34
CA ALA A 42 3.25 7.79 5.08
C ALA A 42 2.19 8.91 5.14
N VAL A 43 1.49 9.04 6.27
CA VAL A 43 0.49 10.09 6.50
C VAL A 43 1.15 11.47 6.47
N GLN A 44 2.24 11.63 7.22
CA GLN A 44 2.97 12.90 7.33
C GLN A 44 3.62 13.29 6.01
N TYR A 45 4.07 12.30 5.23
CA TYR A 45 4.62 12.51 3.91
C TYR A 45 3.59 13.17 2.96
N LEU A 46 2.36 12.63 2.89
CA LEU A 46 1.32 13.21 2.04
C LEU A 46 0.86 14.59 2.50
N LEU A 47 0.83 14.86 3.81
CA LEU A 47 0.47 16.18 4.33
C LEU A 47 1.46 17.29 3.91
N ARG A 48 2.70 16.93 3.60
CA ARG A 48 3.74 17.89 3.20
C ARG A 48 3.83 18.12 1.70
N VAL A 49 3.17 17.30 0.88
CA VAL A 49 3.16 17.34 -0.59
C VAL A 49 4.55 17.65 -1.17
N PRO A 50 5.48 16.69 -1.18
CA PRO A 50 6.87 16.97 -1.55
C PRO A 50 7.00 17.41 -3.00
N THR A 51 7.68 18.53 -3.17
CA THR A 51 8.12 19.09 -4.45
C THR A 51 9.65 19.22 -4.44
N PRO A 52 10.38 18.64 -5.42
CA PRO A 52 9.85 17.82 -6.52
C PRO A 52 9.30 16.46 -6.04
N SER A 53 8.48 15.81 -6.87
CA SER A 53 8.05 14.44 -6.60
C SER A 53 9.24 13.48 -6.60
N PRO A 54 9.22 12.42 -5.78
CA PRO A 54 10.31 11.46 -5.73
C PRO A 54 10.41 10.68 -7.04
N THR A 55 11.63 10.25 -7.36
CA THR A 55 11.87 9.17 -8.31
C THR A 55 11.26 7.85 -7.80
N SER A 56 11.14 6.84 -8.67
CA SER A 56 10.66 5.52 -8.26
C SER A 56 11.54 4.91 -7.16
N GLN A 57 12.86 5.07 -7.25
CA GLN A 57 13.80 4.50 -6.27
C GLN A 57 13.68 5.17 -4.89
N GLU A 58 13.52 6.50 -4.88
CA GLU A 58 13.31 7.26 -3.64
C GLU A 58 11.96 6.90 -3.01
N PHE A 59 10.90 6.77 -3.82
CA PHE A 59 9.60 6.35 -3.35
C PHE A 59 9.65 4.94 -2.73
N ASP A 60 10.27 3.98 -3.42
CA ASP A 60 10.44 2.60 -2.93
C ASP A 60 11.17 2.60 -1.57
N THR A 61 12.28 3.33 -1.46
CA THR A 61 13.04 3.47 -0.20
C THR A 61 12.17 4.00 0.95
N MET A 62 11.37 5.05 0.69
CA MET A 62 10.44 5.58 1.68
C MET A 62 9.34 4.59 2.02
N PHE A 63 8.75 3.93 1.02
CA PHE A 63 7.67 2.96 1.20
C PHE A 63 8.12 1.78 2.07
N TYR A 64 9.33 1.25 1.82
CA TYR A 64 9.88 0.16 2.63
C TYR A 64 10.12 0.60 4.08
N THR A 65 10.66 1.80 4.27
CA THR A 65 10.83 2.39 5.60
C THR A 65 9.48 2.55 6.32
N TRP A 66 8.43 2.98 5.63
CA TRP A 66 7.09 3.11 6.21
C TRP A 66 6.51 1.76 6.62
N GLY A 67 6.69 0.74 5.78
CA GLY A 67 6.27 -0.63 6.08
C GLY A 67 6.97 -1.18 7.33
N GLU A 68 8.28 -1.03 7.42
CA GLU A 68 9.08 -1.47 8.57
C GLU A 68 8.67 -0.76 9.86
N ARG A 69 8.48 0.56 9.81
CA ARG A 69 7.99 1.34 10.97
C ARG A 69 6.61 0.90 11.43
N ALA A 70 5.70 0.59 10.50
CA ALA A 70 4.37 0.08 10.84
C ALA A 70 4.44 -1.29 11.52
N ILE A 71 5.30 -2.18 11.04
CA ILE A 71 5.55 -3.51 11.65
C ILE A 71 6.16 -3.33 13.05
N GLU A 72 7.19 -2.50 13.17
CA GLU A 72 7.88 -2.22 14.43
C GLU A 72 6.90 -1.64 15.47
N PHE A 73 6.03 -0.72 15.06
CA PHE A 73 4.99 -0.18 15.93
C PHE A 73 4.06 -1.27 16.46
N LEU A 74 3.54 -2.13 15.58
CA LEU A 74 2.64 -3.22 15.96
C LEU A 74 3.30 -4.25 16.88
N GLU A 75 4.57 -4.56 16.62
CA GLU A 75 5.33 -5.49 17.45
C GLU A 75 5.63 -4.88 18.82
N LYS A 76 6.22 -3.68 18.89
CA LYS A 76 6.65 -3.07 20.15
C LYS A 76 5.50 -2.57 21.02
N LYS A 77 4.43 -2.03 20.44
CA LYS A 77 3.31 -1.44 21.20
C LYS A 77 2.19 -2.43 21.49
N HIS A 78 2.02 -3.45 20.65
CA HIS A 78 0.86 -4.34 20.71
C HIS A 78 1.21 -5.83 20.71
N ASN A 79 2.50 -6.19 20.66
CA ASN A 79 2.98 -7.57 20.56
C ASN A 79 2.32 -8.32 19.38
N LYS A 80 2.16 -7.63 18.24
CA LYS A 80 1.57 -8.16 17.02
C LYS A 80 2.64 -8.30 15.94
N LYS A 81 2.96 -9.55 15.63
CA LYS A 81 3.80 -9.87 14.47
C LYS A 81 2.93 -9.90 13.22
N VAL A 82 3.23 -9.03 12.27
CA VAL A 82 2.60 -8.98 10.94
C VAL A 82 3.68 -9.05 9.87
N SER A 83 3.31 -9.55 8.69
CA SER A 83 4.21 -9.60 7.55
C SER A 83 4.36 -8.22 6.90
N PHE A 84 5.40 -8.08 6.07
CA PHE A 84 5.60 -6.88 5.28
C PHE A 84 4.43 -6.64 4.31
N GLY A 85 3.89 -7.68 3.68
CA GLY A 85 2.76 -7.52 2.78
C GLY A 85 1.48 -6.99 3.44
N ILE A 86 1.25 -7.29 4.73
CA ILE A 86 0.14 -6.68 5.50
C ILE A 86 0.38 -5.18 5.69
N ALA A 87 1.58 -4.79 6.11
CA ALA A 87 1.96 -3.38 6.30
C ALA A 87 1.93 -2.60 4.97
N ALA A 88 2.44 -3.21 3.90
CA ALA A 88 2.39 -2.64 2.56
C ALA A 88 0.95 -2.44 2.08
N LYS A 89 0.04 -3.40 2.34
CA LYS A 89 -1.38 -3.24 2.00
C LYS A 89 -2.05 -2.11 2.79
N LEU A 90 -1.74 -1.99 4.09
CA LEU A 90 -2.22 -0.88 4.92
C LEU A 90 -1.81 0.47 4.32
N ILE A 91 -0.54 0.63 3.97
CA ILE A 91 0.00 1.89 3.45
C ILE A 91 -0.53 2.18 2.05
N SER A 92 -0.47 1.23 1.12
CA SER A 92 -0.91 1.40 -0.27
C SER A 92 -2.38 1.78 -0.39
N VAL A 93 -3.28 1.15 0.38
CA VAL A 93 -4.72 1.53 0.36
C VAL A 93 -4.93 2.95 0.86
N TYR A 94 -4.20 3.37 1.91
CA TYR A 94 -4.27 4.74 2.39
C TYR A 94 -3.78 5.72 1.33
N LEU A 95 -2.60 5.47 0.73
CA LEU A 95 -2.02 6.32 -0.32
C LEU A 95 -2.91 6.39 -1.57
N LYS A 96 -3.58 5.28 -1.93
CA LYS A 96 -4.55 5.28 -3.02
C LYS A 96 -5.70 6.24 -2.75
N GLY A 97 -6.34 6.11 -1.59
CA GLY A 97 -7.47 6.96 -1.20
C GLY A 97 -7.09 8.42 -1.03
N ALA A 98 -5.96 8.67 -0.37
CA ALA A 98 -5.51 10.01 -0.01
C ALA A 98 -4.82 10.77 -1.15
N TRP A 99 -4.28 10.08 -2.16
CA TRP A 99 -3.53 10.72 -3.24
C TRP A 99 -3.96 10.28 -4.63
N VAL A 100 -3.87 8.97 -4.95
CA VAL A 100 -4.09 8.48 -6.33
C VAL A 100 -5.47 8.87 -6.86
N LEU A 101 -6.53 8.68 -6.07
CA LEU A 101 -7.90 8.98 -6.47
C LEU A 101 -8.23 10.48 -6.61
N HIS A 102 -7.35 11.37 -6.13
CA HIS A 102 -7.48 12.82 -6.28
C HIS A 102 -6.45 13.40 -7.26
N SER A 103 -5.63 12.55 -7.86
CA SER A 103 -4.57 12.96 -8.78
C SER A 103 -5.04 12.97 -10.22
N VAL A 104 -4.30 13.68 -11.07
CA VAL A 104 -4.43 13.57 -12.53
C VAL A 104 -3.70 12.33 -13.05
N GLU A 105 -4.11 11.82 -14.21
CA GLU A 105 -3.67 10.52 -14.75
C GLU A 105 -2.14 10.35 -14.82
N ASP A 106 -1.41 11.41 -15.17
CA ASP A 106 0.06 11.44 -15.29
C ASP A 106 0.78 12.13 -14.12
N CYS A 107 0.19 12.16 -12.92
CA CYS A 107 0.87 12.67 -11.74
C CYS A 107 2.11 11.82 -11.38
N SER A 108 3.29 12.44 -11.35
CA SER A 108 4.59 11.82 -11.03
C SER A 108 4.58 10.99 -9.75
N LEU A 109 4.00 11.51 -8.67
CA LEU A 109 3.89 10.76 -7.41
C LEU A 109 2.92 9.58 -7.54
N ALA A 110 1.77 9.78 -8.19
CA ALA A 110 0.78 8.70 -8.38
C ALA A 110 1.35 7.53 -9.22
N ARG A 111 2.23 7.82 -10.18
CA ARG A 111 2.93 6.80 -10.98
C ARG A 111 3.78 5.84 -10.15
N ASN A 112 4.34 6.33 -9.05
CA ASN A 112 5.25 5.56 -8.19
C ASN A 112 4.53 4.82 -7.05
N ILE A 113 3.32 5.24 -6.67
CA ILE A 113 2.55 4.60 -5.59
C ILE A 113 2.28 3.14 -5.93
N HIS A 114 2.64 2.25 -5.00
CA HIS A 114 2.41 0.83 -5.13
C HIS A 114 0.90 0.51 -5.10
N PRO A 115 0.40 -0.39 -5.96
CA PRO A 115 -0.98 -0.80 -5.91
C PRO A 115 -1.19 -1.69 -4.68
N PRO A 116 -2.36 -1.67 -4.05
CA PRO A 116 -2.61 -2.58 -2.96
C PRO A 116 -2.68 -4.02 -3.46
N ILE A 117 -1.83 -4.88 -2.90
CA ILE A 117 -1.70 -6.27 -3.36
C ILE A 117 -2.66 -7.18 -2.59
N ASP A 118 -3.36 -8.04 -3.32
CA ASP A 118 -4.10 -9.16 -2.76
C ASP A 118 -4.16 -10.36 -3.70
N SER A 119 -4.77 -11.45 -3.22
CA SER A 119 -4.88 -12.68 -4.00
C SER A 119 -5.66 -12.48 -5.30
N ILE A 120 -6.73 -11.67 -5.28
CA ILE A 120 -7.59 -11.45 -6.45
C ILE A 120 -6.79 -10.73 -7.56
N LEU A 121 -6.02 -9.71 -7.19
CA LEU A 121 -5.13 -9.01 -8.11
C LEU A 121 -4.14 -9.98 -8.76
N LEU A 122 -3.41 -10.73 -7.93
CA LEU A 122 -2.35 -11.62 -8.41
C LEU A 122 -2.92 -12.76 -9.27
N GLU A 123 -4.04 -13.36 -8.89
CA GLU A 123 -4.69 -14.44 -9.65
C GLU A 123 -5.21 -13.94 -11.00
N THR A 124 -5.75 -12.73 -11.05
CA THR A 124 -6.27 -12.17 -12.29
C THR A 124 -5.16 -11.71 -13.21
N ILE A 125 -4.05 -11.18 -12.67
CA ILE A 125 -2.83 -10.93 -13.43
C ILE A 125 -2.29 -12.24 -14.01
N ASP A 126 -2.21 -13.31 -13.21
CA ASP A 126 -1.76 -14.62 -13.68
C ASP A 126 -2.60 -15.14 -14.86
N ARG A 127 -3.93 -15.03 -14.76
CA ARG A 127 -4.84 -15.41 -15.87
C ARG A 127 -4.65 -14.55 -17.11
N ALA A 128 -4.46 -13.23 -16.95
CA ALA A 128 -4.39 -12.30 -18.06
C ALA A 128 -3.01 -12.27 -18.76
N ARG A 129 -1.94 -12.56 -18.01
CA ARG A 129 -0.55 -12.38 -18.46
C ARG A 129 0.25 -13.67 -18.50
N GLY A 130 -0.33 -14.80 -18.08
CA GLY A 130 0.35 -16.10 -18.05
C GLY A 130 1.44 -16.21 -16.99
N THR A 131 1.41 -15.35 -15.97
CA THR A 131 2.36 -15.38 -14.86
C THR A 131 1.97 -16.42 -13.80
N THR A 132 2.82 -16.60 -12.78
CA THR A 132 2.55 -17.50 -11.65
C THR A 132 2.70 -16.78 -10.30
N LEU A 133 2.50 -15.47 -10.26
CA LEU A 133 2.70 -14.62 -9.09
C LEU A 133 1.81 -15.05 -7.92
N SER A 134 0.56 -15.42 -8.15
CA SER A 134 -0.37 -15.87 -7.09
C SER A 134 0.01 -17.23 -6.48
N LYS A 135 0.77 -18.05 -7.23
CA LYS A 135 1.31 -19.33 -6.77
C LYS A 135 2.59 -19.11 -5.95
N THR A 136 3.45 -18.22 -6.42
CA THR A 136 4.73 -17.89 -5.78
C THR A 136 4.52 -17.08 -4.50
N TYR A 137 3.67 -16.06 -4.56
CA TYR A 137 3.52 -15.06 -3.52
C TYR A 137 2.14 -15.16 -2.85
N LYS A 138 2.17 -15.31 -1.52
CA LYS A 138 0.98 -15.08 -0.68
C LYS A 138 1.17 -13.73 -0.01
N TRP A 139 0.39 -12.73 -0.41
CA TRP A 139 0.58 -11.35 0.02
C TRP A 139 0.61 -11.20 1.54
N GLN A 140 -0.20 -11.97 2.27
CA GLN A 140 -0.22 -11.96 3.74
C GLN A 140 1.06 -12.49 4.40
N LYS A 141 1.96 -13.12 3.64
CA LYS A 141 3.19 -13.76 4.11
C LYS A 141 4.46 -13.14 3.53
N LEU A 142 4.35 -12.09 2.72
CA LEU A 142 5.50 -11.42 2.13
C LEU A 142 6.37 -10.80 3.23
N ASP A 143 7.66 -11.13 3.21
CA ASP A 143 8.69 -10.30 3.80
C ASP A 143 9.07 -9.17 2.83
N ARG A 144 10.03 -8.33 3.24
CA ARG A 144 10.48 -7.18 2.45
C ARG A 144 11.10 -7.61 1.12
N SER A 145 12.00 -8.59 1.12
CA SER A 145 12.72 -9.01 -0.09
C SER A 145 11.79 -9.63 -1.14
N ASN A 146 10.84 -10.47 -0.70
CA ASN A 146 9.83 -11.03 -1.59
C ASN A 146 8.87 -9.95 -2.11
N TYR A 147 8.55 -8.94 -1.30
CA TYR A 147 7.73 -7.81 -1.74
C TYR A 147 8.45 -6.97 -2.80
N GLU A 148 9.73 -6.65 -2.60
CA GLU A 148 10.58 -5.94 -3.57
C GLU A 148 10.61 -6.69 -4.92
N THR A 149 10.87 -8.01 -4.89
CA THR A 149 10.89 -8.86 -6.10
C THR A 149 9.53 -8.90 -6.81
N LEU A 150 8.43 -8.94 -6.03
CA LEU A 150 7.09 -8.86 -6.58
C LEU A 150 6.85 -7.51 -7.25
N MET A 151 7.26 -6.40 -6.62
CA MET A 151 7.12 -5.06 -7.19
C MET A 151 7.88 -4.90 -8.50
N GLU A 152 9.10 -5.45 -8.62
CA GLU A 152 9.84 -5.47 -9.88
C GLU A 152 9.07 -6.23 -10.98
N SER A 153 8.47 -7.37 -10.63
CA SER A 153 7.66 -8.16 -11.56
C SER A 153 6.43 -7.39 -12.02
N LEU A 154 5.74 -6.71 -11.09
CA LEU A 154 4.58 -5.87 -11.39
C LEU A 154 4.95 -4.65 -12.25
N ARG A 155 6.12 -4.02 -12.01
CA ARG A 155 6.64 -2.93 -12.85
C ARG A 155 6.88 -3.41 -14.29
N LYS A 156 7.44 -4.61 -14.47
CA LYS A 156 7.62 -5.21 -15.82
C LYS A 156 6.28 -5.44 -16.52
N ILE A 157 5.25 -5.87 -15.79
CA ILE A 157 3.90 -6.07 -16.34
C ILE A 157 3.24 -4.74 -16.69
N ALA A 158 3.41 -3.70 -15.87
CA ALA A 158 2.88 -2.36 -16.14
C ALA A 158 3.60 -1.65 -17.31
N GLY A 159 4.87 -1.98 -17.55
CA GLY A 159 5.69 -1.35 -18.57
C GLY A 159 5.88 0.15 -18.27
N SER A 160 5.48 1.01 -19.20
CA SER A 160 5.52 2.47 -19.03
C SER A 160 4.28 3.04 -18.33
N SER A 161 3.29 2.21 -18.00
CA SER A 161 2.08 2.67 -17.32
C SER A 161 2.32 2.95 -15.82
N PRO A 162 1.57 3.87 -15.22
CA PRO A 162 1.49 3.99 -13.76
C PRO A 162 1.14 2.66 -13.11
N LEU A 163 1.75 2.34 -11.97
CA LEU A 163 1.51 1.06 -11.29
C LEU A 163 0.05 0.85 -10.85
N TRP A 164 -0.66 1.92 -10.50
CA TRP A 164 -2.08 1.85 -10.11
C TRP A 164 -2.96 1.30 -11.24
N ARG A 165 -2.54 1.36 -12.52
CA ARG A 165 -3.32 0.79 -13.63
C ARG A 165 -3.43 -0.73 -13.56
N LEU A 166 -2.52 -1.41 -12.87
CA LEU A 166 -2.63 -2.86 -12.63
C LEU A 166 -3.92 -3.22 -11.87
N GLU A 167 -4.54 -2.28 -11.19
CA GLU A 167 -5.82 -2.48 -10.51
C GLU A 167 -6.98 -2.74 -11.49
N GLU A 168 -6.80 -2.60 -12.81
CA GLU A 168 -7.74 -3.13 -13.81
C GLU A 168 -8.01 -4.65 -13.63
N TYR A 169 -7.05 -5.37 -13.06
CA TYR A 169 -7.16 -6.80 -12.77
C TYR A 169 -7.85 -7.10 -11.43
N TRP A 170 -8.30 -6.09 -10.66
CA TRP A 170 -8.96 -6.37 -9.38
C TRP A 170 -10.36 -6.97 -9.51
N ARG A 171 -11.12 -6.63 -10.56
CA ARG A 171 -12.49 -7.12 -10.82
C ARG A 171 -13.30 -7.42 -9.53
N PRO A 172 -13.59 -6.39 -8.71
CA PRO A 172 -14.27 -6.55 -7.42
C PRO A 172 -15.68 -7.15 -7.55
#